data_AF-A0AAU5SG15-F1
#
_entry.id   AF-A0AAU5SG15-F1
#
_cell.length_a   1.000
_cell.length_b   1.000
_cell.length_c   1.000
_cell.angle_alpha   90.00
_cell.angle_beta   90.00
_cell.angle_gamma   90.00
#
_symmetry.space_group_name_H-M   'P 1'
#
loop_
_entity.id
_entity.type
_entity.pdbx_description
1 polymer ?
#
loop_
_entity_poly.entity_id
_entity_poly.type
_entity_poly.pdbx_seq_one_letter_code
_entity_poly.pdbx_strand_id
1 'polypeptide(L)' 'MPVLPTGGPWMKLGESADCLRAVDPEIAVPIHQAGLAEIHQQLHHQLFRNLAPSGADVRVLDHGTAETL' A
#
# COMPACT_ATOMS: atom_id res chain seq x y z
N MET A 1 -12.72 1.96 3.41
CA MET A 1 -11.31 1.58 3.64
C MET A 1 -10.73 0.96 2.38
N PRO A 2 -9.98 1.72 1.57
CA PRO A 2 -9.35 1.16 0.38
C PRO A 2 -8.15 0.29 0.72
N VAL A 3 -8.15 -0.91 0.16
CA VAL A 3 -6.99 -1.80 0.10
C VAL A 3 -6.10 -1.41 -1.07
N LEU A 4 -4.79 -1.35 -0.85
CA LEU A 4 -3.80 -0.92 -1.83
C LEU A 4 -2.98 -2.13 -2.29
N PRO A 5 -3.13 -2.61 -3.53
CA PRO A 5 -2.32 -3.73 -4.00
C PRO A 5 -0.85 -3.31 -4.06
N THR A 6 0.02 -4.03 -3.36
CA THR A 6 1.46 -3.75 -3.30
C THR A 6 2.20 -4.42 -4.44
N GLY A 7 1.75 -5.59 -4.87
CA GLY A 7 2.41 -6.36 -5.92
C GLY A 7 1.46 -7.31 -6.63
N GLY A 8 1.72 -7.51 -7.92
CA GLY A 8 1.11 -8.54 -8.74
C GLY A 8 2.10 -8.93 -9.85
N PRO A 9 2.07 -10.15 -10.39
CA PRO A 9 3.03 -10.60 -11.41
C PRO A 9 3.06 -9.74 -12.69
N TRP A 10 1.99 -8.99 -12.93
CA TRP A 10 1.73 -8.15 -14.10
C TRP A 10 1.63 -6.66 -13.77
N MET A 11 1.77 -6.28 -12.50
CA MET A 11 1.45 -4.93 -12.03
C MET A 11 2.71 -4.10 -11.79
N LYS A 12 2.66 -2.82 -12.11
CA LYS A 12 3.71 -1.84 -11.77
C LYS A 12 3.35 -1.13 -10.48
N LEU A 13 4.36 -0.82 -9.67
CA LEU A 13 4.17 -0.03 -8.44
C LEU A 13 3.50 1.34 -8.70
N GLY A 14 3.81 1.96 -9.85
CA GLY A 14 3.22 3.24 -10.25
C GLY A 14 1.70 3.21 -10.36
N GLU A 15 1.12 2.08 -10.81
CA GLU A 15 -0.35 1.94 -10.94
C GLU A 15 -1.04 2.01 -9.56
N SER A 16 -0.41 1.48 -8.52
CA SER A 16 -0.89 1.62 -7.14
C SER A 16 -0.74 3.04 -6.62
N ALA A 17 0.38 3.72 -6.93
CA ALA A 17 0.56 5.12 -6.55
C ALA A 17 -0.46 6.04 -7.23
N ASP A 18 -0.80 5.78 -8.49
CA ASP A 18 -1.82 6.52 -9.22
C ASP A 18 -3.22 6.25 -8.65
N CYS A 19 -3.52 5.00 -8.30
CA CYS A 19 -4.75 4.66 -7.58
C CYS A 19 -4.85 5.42 -6.25
N LEU A 20 -3.78 5.45 -5.46
CA LEU A 20 -3.73 6.16 -4.17
C LEU A 20 -4.05 7.65 -4.34
N ARG A 21 -3.55 8.30 -5.39
CA ARG A 21 -3.85 9.71 -5.70
C ARG A 21 -5.25 9.94 -6.24
N ALA A 22 -5.74 9.04 -7.08
CA ALA A 22 -7.06 9.17 -7.69
C ALA A 22 -8.19 8.95 -6.68
N VAL A 23 -7.98 8.05 -5.71
CA VAL A 23 -8.96 7.75 -4.67
C VAL A 23 -8.87 8.72 -3.49
N ASP A 24 -7.69 9.29 -3.24
CA ASP A 24 -7.42 10.22 -2.13
C ASP A 24 -7.95 9.76 -0.76
N PRO A 25 -7.54 8.58 -0.28
CA PRO A 25 -8.11 8.03 0.94
C PRO A 25 -7.46 8.57 2.21
N GLU A 26 -8.24 8.67 3.28
CA GLU A 26 -7.69 8.97 4.62
C GLU A 26 -6.76 7.85 5.12
N ILE A 27 -7.09 6.58 4.84
CA ILE A 27 -6.29 5.40 5.25
C ILE A 27 -6.18 4.43 4.07
N ALA A 28 -4.97 3.97 3.77
CA ALA A 28 -4.68 2.95 2.78
C ALA A 28 -3.94 1.76 3.41
N VAL A 29 -4.44 0.54 3.19
CA VAL A 29 -3.85 -0.69 3.72
C VAL A 29 -3.17 -1.50 2.62
N PRO A 30 -1.83 -1.65 2.61
CA PRO A 30 -1.11 -2.43 1.61
C PRO A 30 -1.43 -3.93 1.71
N ILE A 31 -1.77 -4.57 0.58
CA ILE A 31 -2.04 -6.01 0.46
C ILE A 31 -1.27 -6.64 -0.72
N HIS A 32 -1.33 -7.97 -0.87
CA HIS A 32 -0.66 -8.73 -1.94
C HIS A 32 0.89 -8.67 -1.99
N GLN A 33 1.55 -8.18 -0.95
CA GLN A 33 3.02 -8.09 -0.87
C GLN A 33 3.75 -9.44 -0.72
N ALA A 34 3.05 -10.55 -0.43
CA ALA A 34 3.65 -11.84 -0.14
C ALA A 34 4.50 -12.44 -1.28
N GLY A 35 4.27 -12.00 -2.53
CA GLY A 35 5.09 -12.41 -3.68
C GLY A 35 6.43 -11.67 -3.80
N LEU A 36 6.66 -10.64 -2.98
CA LEU A 36 7.89 -9.84 -2.98
C LEU A 36 8.84 -10.30 -1.88
N ALA A 37 10.14 -10.23 -2.14
CA ALA A 37 11.14 -10.30 -1.08
C ALA A 37 10.89 -9.20 -0.03
N GLU A 38 11.16 -9.49 1.24
CA GLU A 38 10.86 -8.60 2.37
C GLU A 38 11.40 -7.17 2.17
N ILE A 39 12.64 -7.05 1.68
CA ILE A 39 13.25 -5.74 1.39
C ILE A 39 12.48 -4.94 0.34
N HIS A 40 11.87 -5.61 -0.64
CA HIS A 40 11.03 -4.96 -1.64
C HIS A 40 9.66 -4.56 -1.07
N GLN A 41 9.10 -5.33 -0.13
CA GLN A 41 7.88 -4.95 0.59
C GLN A 41 8.10 -3.62 1.33
N GLN A 42 9.20 -3.54 2.10
CA GLN A 42 9.58 -2.34 2.84
C GLN A 42 9.80 -1.13 1.92
N LEU A 43 10.51 -1.33 0.79
CA LEU A 43 10.69 -0.29 -0.22
C LEU A 43 9.35 0.22 -0.77
N HIS A 44 8.43 -0.68 -1.12
CA HIS A 44 7.13 -0.30 -1.67
C HIS A 44 6.29 0.47 -0.65
N HIS A 45 6.29 0.05 0.62
CA HIS A 45 5.59 0.75 1.70
C HIS A 45 6.15 2.16 1.92
N GLN A 46 7.48 2.33 1.89
CA GLN A 46 8.11 3.65 1.96
C GLN A 46 7.73 4.53 0.77
N LEU A 47 7.74 3.99 -0.43
CA LEU A 47 7.34 4.72 -1.64
C LEU A 47 5.87 5.14 -1.57
N PHE A 48 4.97 4.28 -1.10
CA PHE A 48 3.58 4.66 -0.89
C PHE A 48 3.44 5.82 0.10
N ARG A 49 4.11 5.78 1.25
CA ARG A 49 4.08 6.89 2.23
C ARG A 49 4.61 8.20 1.64
N ASN A 50 5.68 8.13 0.85
CA ASN A 50 6.30 9.31 0.26
C ASN A 50 5.49 9.91 -0.90
N LEU A 51 4.69 9.09 -1.58
CA LEU A 51 3.95 9.46 -2.78
C LEU A 51 2.45 9.62 -2.55
N ALA A 52 1.98 9.33 -1.34
CA ALA A 52 0.60 9.48 -0.92
C ALA A 52 0.16 10.96 -0.97
N PRO A 53 -1.14 11.22 -1.21
CA PRO A 53 -1.73 12.53 -0.99
C PRO A 53 -1.54 13.02 0.45
N SER A 54 -1.61 14.34 0.64
CA SER A 54 -1.53 14.94 1.97
C SER A 54 -2.71 14.49 2.83
N GLY A 55 -2.43 13.93 4.01
CA GLY A 55 -3.46 13.43 4.93
C GLY A 55 -3.77 11.94 4.80
N ALA A 56 -3.27 11.27 3.76
CA ALA A 56 -3.41 9.82 3.62
C ALA A 56 -2.42 9.06 4.52
N ASP A 57 -2.93 8.18 5.38
CA ASP A 57 -2.15 7.27 6.23
C ASP A 57 -1.98 5.90 5.56
N VAL A 58 -0.74 5.49 5.28
CA VAL A 58 -0.43 4.15 4.75
C VAL A 58 -0.14 3.21 5.92
N ARG A 59 -1.17 2.45 6.30
CA ARG A 59 -1.20 1.56 7.48
C ARG A 59 -0.83 0.13 7.09
N VAL A 60 0.38 -0.31 7.45
CA VAL A 60 0.81 -1.71 7.31
C VAL A 60 0.33 -2.47 8.54
N LEU A 61 -0.46 -3.52 8.32
CA LEU A 61 -1.04 -4.33 9.40
C LEU A 61 -0.26 -5.62 9.60
N ASP A 62 -0.28 -6.13 10.83
CA ASP A 62 0.28 -7.43 11.15
C ASP A 62 -0.52 -8.56 10.52
N HIS A 63 0.19 -9.55 9.98
CA HIS A 63 -0.45 -10.65 9.26
C HIS A 63 -1.31 -11.52 10.19
N GLY A 64 -2.57 -11.72 9.83
CA GLY A 64 -3.51 -12.56 10.59
C GLY A 64 -4.11 -11.86 11.82
N THR A 65 -3.77 -10.59 12.06
CA THR A 65 -4.32 -9.80 13.17
C THR A 65 -5.45 -8.92 12.67
N ALA A 66 -6.58 -8.93 13.38
CA ALA A 66 -7.68 -8.01 13.10
C ALA A 66 -7.41 -6.65 13.76
N GLU A 67 -7.67 -5.58 13.01
CA GLU A 67 -7.44 -4.20 13.45
C GLU A 67 -8.71 -3.38 13.23
N THR A 68 -9.00 -2.47 14.16
CA THR A 68 -10.08 -1.48 14.02
C THR A 68 -9.45 -0.16 13.58
N LEU A 69 -9.90 0.37 12.46
CA LEU A 69 -9.27 1.50 11.78
C LEU A 69 -10.16 2.73 11.74
#